data_AF-A0A7X8GSH1-F1
#
_entry.id   AF-A0A7X8GSH1-F1
#
_cell.length_a   1.000
_cell.length_b   1.000
_cell.length_c   1.000
_cell.angle_alpha   90.00
_cell.angle_beta   90.00
_cell.angle_gamma   90.00
#
_symmetry.space_group_name_H-M   'P 1'
#
loop_
_entity.id
_entity.type
_entity.pdbx_description
1 polymer ?
#
loop_
_entity_poly.entity_id
_entity_poly.type
_entity_poly.pdbx_seq_one_letter_code
_entity_poly.pdbx_strand_id
1 'polypeptide(L)'
;MRHSLIAVLFFFLLPGYASAQAFLSERAFVDRLVKDEITRAYITPARIVWQSDTLNNRVKNSDVLLTEFDGQLTTSGRDMCVLRSDDEAQASVLLDFGKELYGGIEIAAAIRGEKKPVKVRVRLGESVTEAMSDCIDNTVPGMGSATNDHAIRDFTLEIPWLGTVEIGNSGFRFARIDVLDKEVELPIRSIRAILRYRDIPYLGSFHSDNERLNEIWNTGAYTVHLNMQEYLWDGIKRDRLVWLGDVHPEVMAINTVFGDTEVVRKSLDFGRDTTPLPGWMNGISSYSLWWIITHRDFFMYHGDLSYLKEQQSYLSTLIDQVITNINPAGKEELDGGRFLDWPTSENPDVIHAGLQSLMVMTFEAGRDIAHWINNVQLRVKCNEALRSLGKHTPSTHNNKQAAALLSLADIIPAKEAAKVIIDGGANDFATFYGYYMLETLAKAGKYQEAMDI
;
A
#
# COMPACT_ATOMS: atom_id res chain seq x y z
N MET A 1 -71.13 38.44 13.74
CA MET A 1 -69.92 38.76 14.52
C MET A 1 -69.15 37.46 14.71
N ARG A 2 -68.17 37.19 13.84
CA ARG A 2 -66.71 37.24 14.16
C ARG A 2 -66.36 36.41 15.39
N HIS A 3 -65.91 35.17 15.20
CA HIS A 3 -64.83 34.58 16.00
C HIS A 3 -63.83 33.97 14.99
N SER A 4 -62.70 34.63 14.84
CA SER A 4 -61.64 34.33 13.89
C SER A 4 -60.82 33.12 14.37
N LEU A 5 -60.60 32.15 13.49
CA LEU A 5 -59.57 31.13 13.63
C LEU A 5 -58.20 31.82 13.64
N ILE A 6 -57.44 31.66 14.73
CA ILE A 6 -56.02 32.00 14.77
C ILE A 6 -55.27 30.82 14.14
N ALA A 7 -54.80 30.99 12.91
CA ALA A 7 -53.81 30.12 12.30
C ALA A 7 -52.44 30.49 12.86
N VAL A 8 -51.86 29.61 13.69
CA VAL A 8 -50.47 29.73 14.15
C VAL A 8 -49.59 29.26 13.00
N LEU A 9 -49.00 30.21 12.26
CA LEU A 9 -47.92 29.97 11.31
C LEU A 9 -46.66 29.63 12.10
N PHE A 10 -46.29 28.34 12.13
CA PHE A 10 -44.95 27.93 12.51
C PHE A 10 -43.98 28.34 11.38
N PHE A 11 -43.27 29.44 11.58
CA PHE A 11 -42.06 29.73 10.82
C PHE A 11 -41.01 28.68 11.20
N PHE A 12 -40.76 27.72 10.31
CA PHE A 12 -39.50 26.97 10.32
C PHE A 12 -38.39 27.97 10.02
N LEU A 13 -37.71 28.45 11.08
CA LEU A 13 -36.36 28.98 10.96
C LEU A 13 -35.47 27.83 10.51
N LEU A 14 -35.31 27.67 9.20
CA LEU A 14 -34.13 26.99 8.66
C LEU A 14 -32.93 27.75 9.23
N PRO A 15 -32.06 27.12 10.04
CA PRO A 15 -30.77 27.74 10.30
C PRO A 15 -30.13 27.84 8.92
N GLY A 16 -29.93 29.08 8.45
CA GLY A 16 -29.06 29.31 7.32
C GLY A 16 -27.75 28.61 7.65
N TYR A 17 -27.43 27.55 6.91
CA TYR A 17 -26.10 27.00 6.89
C TYR A 17 -25.20 28.10 6.33
N ALA A 18 -24.82 29.06 7.18
CA ALA A 18 -23.59 29.79 6.97
C ALA A 18 -22.53 28.70 6.97
N SER A 19 -22.00 28.38 5.79
CA SER A 19 -20.91 27.41 5.70
C SER A 19 -19.83 27.93 6.66
N ALA A 20 -19.41 27.10 7.61
CA ALA A 20 -18.44 27.47 8.64
C ALA A 20 -17.06 27.89 8.07
N GLN A 21 -16.95 27.97 6.73
CA GLN A 21 -15.74 28.21 5.97
C GLN A 21 -15.91 29.33 4.94
N ALA A 22 -16.91 30.22 5.08
CA ALA A 22 -17.18 31.31 4.12
C ALA A 22 -15.92 32.10 3.67
N PHE A 23 -14.93 32.27 4.56
CA PHE A 23 -13.65 32.92 4.29
C PHE A 23 -12.61 32.02 3.57
N LEU A 24 -12.58 30.70 3.82
CA LEU A 24 -11.73 29.75 3.06
C LEU A 24 -12.33 29.45 1.68
N SER A 25 -13.65 29.57 1.55
CA SER A 25 -14.39 29.55 0.29
C SER A 25 -14.50 30.94 -0.35
N GLU A 26 -13.67 31.91 0.03
CA GLU A 26 -13.59 33.20 -0.66
C GLU A 26 -13.43 32.97 -2.16
N ARG A 27 -14.04 33.84 -2.98
CA ARG A 27 -14.00 33.77 -4.45
C ARG A 27 -12.58 33.60 -5.02
N ALA A 28 -11.55 34.00 -4.26
CA ALA A 28 -10.16 33.85 -4.64
C ALA A 28 -9.75 32.38 -4.86
N PHE A 29 -10.26 31.41 -4.10
CA PHE A 29 -9.84 30.00 -4.21
C PHE A 29 -10.87 29.09 -4.89
N VAL A 30 -12.01 29.65 -5.31
CA VAL A 30 -13.04 28.93 -6.07
C VAL A 30 -12.39 28.29 -7.31
N ASP A 31 -12.70 27.02 -7.53
CA ASP A 31 -12.16 26.13 -8.59
C ASP A 31 -10.65 25.83 -8.53
N ARG A 32 -9.93 26.30 -7.49
CA ARG A 32 -8.49 26.03 -7.27
C ARG A 32 -8.20 25.31 -5.95
N LEU A 33 -9.15 25.31 -5.01
CA LEU A 33 -9.06 24.58 -3.76
C LEU A 33 -9.53 23.13 -3.98
N VAL A 34 -8.61 22.18 -3.82
CA VAL A 34 -8.93 20.74 -3.82
C VAL A 34 -8.79 20.24 -2.39
N LYS A 35 -9.85 19.61 -1.87
CA LYS A 35 -9.82 18.96 -0.57
C LYS A 35 -9.11 17.62 -0.69
N ASP A 36 -8.19 17.35 0.22
CA ASP A 36 -7.54 16.03 0.32
C ASP A 36 -8.55 14.99 0.87
N GLU A 37 -8.61 13.82 0.25
CA GLU A 37 -9.37 12.66 0.72
C GLU A 37 -8.66 11.95 1.88
N ILE A 38 -7.35 12.19 2.02
CA ILE A 38 -6.49 11.58 3.04
C ILE A 38 -6.62 12.36 4.34
N THR A 39 -6.99 11.63 5.40
CA THR A 39 -7.05 12.15 6.76
C THR A 39 -5.68 12.13 7.40
N ARG A 40 -5.43 13.07 8.32
CA ARG A 40 -4.23 13.10 9.16
C ARG A 40 -4.57 12.95 10.64
N ALA A 41 -3.77 12.16 11.35
CA ALA A 41 -3.82 12.00 12.80
C ALA A 41 -2.40 12.08 13.38
N TYR A 42 -2.29 12.35 14.67
CA TYR A 42 -1.00 12.41 15.36
C TYR A 42 -0.83 11.22 16.31
N ILE A 43 0.36 10.63 16.33
CA ILE A 43 0.69 9.47 17.18
C ILE A 43 1.91 9.79 18.04
N THR A 44 1.73 9.74 19.35
CA THR A 44 2.83 9.81 20.32
C THR A 44 3.67 8.53 20.27
N PRO A 45 5.02 8.59 20.34
CA PRO A 45 5.85 7.41 20.40
C PRO A 45 5.45 6.48 21.54
N ALA A 46 5.44 5.17 21.28
CA ALA A 46 5.11 4.17 22.28
C ALA A 46 6.28 3.92 23.24
N ARG A 47 7.53 4.05 22.76
CA ARG A 47 8.75 3.89 23.57
C ARG A 47 9.99 4.50 22.91
N ILE A 48 11.02 4.71 23.72
CA ILE A 48 12.39 4.99 23.27
C ILE A 48 13.12 3.64 23.17
N VAL A 49 13.56 3.27 21.97
CA VAL A 49 14.29 2.01 21.73
C VAL A 49 15.74 2.14 22.11
N TRP A 50 16.32 3.33 21.86
CA TRP A 50 17.72 3.63 22.11
C TRP A 50 17.92 5.14 22.27
N GLN A 51 18.92 5.54 23.06
CA GLN A 51 19.40 6.91 23.15
C GLN A 51 20.92 6.91 23.34
N SER A 52 21.60 7.96 22.87
CA SER A 52 23.07 8.01 22.88
C SER A 52 23.67 8.22 24.27
N ASP A 53 22.86 8.64 25.24
CA ASP A 53 23.28 8.86 26.61
C ASP A 53 22.17 8.47 27.60
N THR A 54 22.55 7.70 28.62
CA THR A 54 21.66 7.26 29.72
C THR A 54 22.01 7.90 31.06
N LEU A 55 23.06 8.73 31.12
CA LEU A 55 23.56 9.39 32.33
C LEU A 55 23.09 10.85 32.47
N ASN A 56 22.20 11.33 31.59
CA ASN A 56 21.66 12.69 31.60
C ASN A 56 22.70 13.81 31.38
N ASN A 57 23.80 13.52 30.70
CA ASN A 57 24.81 14.50 30.31
C ASN A 57 24.41 15.25 29.02
N ARG A 58 23.96 14.50 28.01
CA ARG A 58 23.65 14.95 26.63
C ARG A 58 22.19 14.75 26.25
N VAL A 59 21.53 13.74 26.82
CA VAL A 59 20.10 13.47 26.65
C VAL A 59 19.45 13.53 28.01
N LYS A 60 18.66 14.56 28.28
CA LYS A 60 18.00 14.77 29.57
C LYS A 60 16.50 14.68 29.43
N ASN A 61 15.84 14.04 30.40
CA ASN A 61 14.37 14.03 30.52
C ASN A 61 13.66 13.54 29.24
N SER A 62 14.18 12.48 28.63
CA SER A 62 13.67 11.96 27.36
C SER A 62 12.29 11.33 27.46
N ASP A 63 11.88 10.88 28.65
CA ASP A 63 10.54 10.32 28.92
C ASP A 63 9.39 11.27 28.55
N VAL A 64 9.61 12.58 28.54
CA VAL A 64 8.62 13.57 28.09
C VAL A 64 8.19 13.34 26.63
N LEU A 65 9.06 12.77 25.79
CA LEU A 65 8.74 12.43 24.41
C LEU A 65 7.67 11.33 24.27
N LEU A 66 7.38 10.61 25.36
CA LEU A 66 6.34 9.57 25.42
C LEU A 66 4.99 10.12 25.95
N THR A 67 4.93 11.40 26.28
CA THR A 67 3.72 12.04 26.80
C THR A 67 2.89 12.69 25.71
N GLU A 68 1.57 12.74 25.89
CA GLU A 68 0.67 13.43 24.96
C GLU A 68 1.04 14.92 24.80
N PHE A 69 0.90 15.43 23.58
CA PHE A 69 1.07 16.83 23.24
C PHE A 69 -0.23 17.37 22.67
N ASP A 70 -0.80 18.38 23.33
CA ASP A 70 -2.06 19.02 22.97
C ASP A 70 -1.99 19.89 21.70
N GLY A 71 -0.80 20.03 21.12
CA GLY A 71 -0.56 20.82 19.91
C GLY A 71 -0.12 22.26 20.17
N GLN A 72 0.03 22.68 21.43
CA GLN A 72 0.39 24.07 21.77
C GLN A 72 1.65 24.16 22.62
N LEU A 73 2.65 24.91 22.11
CA LEU A 73 3.84 25.25 22.87
C LEU A 73 3.58 26.40 23.84
N THR A 74 4.29 26.38 24.97
CA THR A 74 4.37 27.50 25.91
C THR A 74 5.68 28.26 25.72
N THR A 75 5.79 29.45 26.33
CA THR A 75 7.02 30.23 26.39
C THR A 75 7.96 29.76 27.51
N SER A 76 7.75 28.57 28.09
CA SER A 76 8.64 27.96 29.08
C SER A 76 9.42 26.82 28.45
N GLY A 77 10.73 26.76 28.73
CA GLY A 77 11.59 25.62 28.39
C GLY A 77 11.68 24.57 29.52
N ARG A 78 10.85 24.68 30.55
CA ARG A 78 10.82 23.73 31.68
C ARG A 78 10.22 22.39 31.26
N ASP A 79 10.67 21.32 31.90
CA ASP A 79 10.13 19.96 31.74
C ASP A 79 10.15 19.45 30.28
N MET A 80 11.16 19.86 29.51
CA MET A 80 11.38 19.41 28.14
C MET A 80 12.42 18.29 28.10
N CYS A 81 12.41 17.49 27.03
CA CYS A 81 13.56 16.68 26.67
C CYS A 81 14.66 17.61 26.14
N VAL A 82 15.89 17.53 26.67
CA VAL A 82 17.00 18.37 26.20
C VAL A 82 18.06 17.50 25.56
N LEU A 83 18.34 17.76 24.29
CA LEU A 83 19.42 17.14 23.52
C LEU A 83 20.54 18.16 23.31
N ARG A 84 21.78 17.78 23.63
CA ARG A 84 22.98 18.61 23.39
C ARG A 84 24.16 17.73 22.97
N SER A 85 24.58 17.89 21.71
CA SER A 85 25.81 17.29 21.19
C SER A 85 27.03 18.10 21.59
N ASP A 86 28.18 17.45 21.70
CA ASP A 86 29.47 18.08 21.97
C ASP A 86 30.57 17.50 21.05
N ASP A 87 31.83 17.83 21.32
CA ASP A 87 32.97 17.31 20.55
C ASP A 87 33.23 15.81 20.79
N GLU A 88 32.76 15.23 21.89
CA GLU A 88 32.98 13.83 22.23
C GLU A 88 31.88 12.92 21.65
N ALA A 89 30.63 13.35 21.69
CA ALA A 89 29.50 12.55 21.21
C ALA A 89 28.29 13.37 20.74
N GLN A 90 27.54 12.75 19.82
CA GLN A 90 26.28 13.25 19.32
C GLN A 90 25.11 12.86 20.24
N ALA A 91 24.24 13.81 20.58
CA ALA A 91 22.98 13.56 21.26
C ALA A 91 21.94 13.03 20.29
N SER A 92 21.40 11.85 20.59
CA SER A 92 20.49 11.13 19.71
C SER A 92 19.45 10.33 20.47
N VAL A 93 18.26 10.18 19.88
CA VAL A 93 17.18 9.30 20.36
C VAL A 93 16.58 8.52 19.20
N LEU A 94 16.18 7.27 19.45
CA LEU A 94 15.44 6.40 18.53
C LEU A 94 14.08 6.08 19.12
N LEU A 95 13.03 6.49 18.41
CA LEU A 95 11.63 6.36 18.81
C LEU A 95 10.96 5.20 18.06
N ASP A 96 10.09 4.46 18.74
CA ASP A 96 9.20 3.43 18.17
C ASP A 96 7.75 3.87 18.33
N PHE A 97 7.03 4.01 17.22
CA PHE A 97 5.61 4.39 17.20
C PHE A 97 4.66 3.20 17.38
N GLY A 98 5.20 2.00 17.56
CA GLY A 98 4.46 0.77 17.90
C GLY A 98 4.03 -0.05 16.68
N LYS A 99 3.67 0.60 15.57
CA LYS A 99 3.27 -0.04 14.31
C LYS A 99 3.80 0.74 13.11
N GLU A 100 3.85 0.06 11.97
CA GLU A 100 4.18 0.66 10.68
C GLU A 100 3.16 1.76 10.35
N LEU A 101 3.60 2.89 9.78
CA LEU A 101 2.73 4.01 9.47
C LEU A 101 3.24 4.78 8.25
N TYR A 102 2.32 5.45 7.56
CA TYR A 102 2.64 6.33 6.44
C TYR A 102 2.41 7.78 6.82
N GLY A 103 3.38 8.65 6.51
CA GLY A 103 3.26 10.09 6.69
C GLY A 103 4.57 10.72 7.14
N GLY A 104 4.58 11.51 8.21
CA GLY A 104 5.76 12.26 8.65
C GLY A 104 5.91 12.33 10.16
N ILE A 105 6.76 13.22 10.63
CA ILE A 105 6.90 13.57 12.04
C ILE A 105 6.69 15.06 12.24
N GLU A 106 6.16 15.43 13.41
CA GLU A 106 6.14 16.79 13.91
C GLU A 106 7.09 16.89 15.11
N ILE A 107 8.01 17.84 15.06
CA ILE A 107 8.94 18.16 16.16
C ILE A 107 8.54 19.51 16.74
N ALA A 108 8.15 19.53 18.01
CA ALA A 108 7.78 20.74 18.74
C ALA A 108 8.93 21.16 19.67
N ALA A 109 9.61 22.26 19.34
CA ALA A 109 10.73 22.77 20.12
C ALA A 109 10.32 23.96 20.99
N ALA A 110 10.76 23.93 22.25
CA ALA A 110 10.50 24.99 23.21
C ALA A 110 11.49 26.15 23.08
N ILE A 111 11.19 27.25 23.77
CA ILE A 111 12.03 28.44 23.74
C ILE A 111 13.42 28.15 24.32
N ARG A 112 14.45 28.77 23.71
CA ARG A 112 15.86 28.70 24.16
C ARG A 112 16.48 30.10 24.26
N GLY A 113 17.67 30.22 24.84
CA GLY A 113 18.37 31.50 24.95
C GLY A 113 18.78 32.11 23.59
N GLU A 114 19.12 31.25 22.62
CA GLU A 114 19.60 31.66 21.30
C GLU A 114 18.57 31.48 20.19
N LYS A 115 18.33 32.52 19.39
CA LYS A 115 17.35 32.49 18.30
C LYS A 115 17.79 31.71 17.06
N LYS A 116 19.05 31.32 16.98
CA LYS A 116 19.59 30.58 15.82
C LYS A 116 18.90 29.22 15.72
N PRO A 117 18.36 28.83 14.55
CA PRO A 117 17.85 27.48 14.31
C PRO A 117 18.90 26.41 14.62
N VAL A 118 18.46 25.25 15.11
CA VAL A 118 19.35 24.12 15.44
C VAL A 118 19.25 23.05 14.37
N LYS A 119 20.38 22.62 13.82
CA LYS A 119 20.42 21.60 12.79
C LYS A 119 20.28 20.20 13.39
N VAL A 120 19.36 19.40 12.85
CA VAL A 120 19.13 18.00 13.24
C VAL A 120 19.08 17.10 12.01
N ARG A 121 19.50 15.85 12.17
CA ARG A 121 19.30 14.77 11.20
C ARG A 121 18.16 13.88 11.66
N VAL A 122 17.29 13.51 10.72
CA VAL A 122 16.16 12.62 10.94
C VAL A 122 16.34 11.40 10.04
N ARG A 123 16.15 10.22 10.64
CA ARG A 123 16.19 8.93 9.96
C ARG A 123 14.94 8.13 10.28
N LEU A 124 14.06 8.00 9.30
CA LEU A 124 12.86 7.17 9.34
C LEU A 124 13.19 5.74 8.90
N GLY A 125 12.53 4.73 9.43
CA GLY A 125 12.70 3.34 8.98
C GLY A 125 11.57 2.41 9.43
N GLU A 126 11.28 1.39 8.63
CA GLU A 126 10.33 0.31 8.94
C GLU A 126 10.92 -0.65 9.99
N SER A 127 12.26 -0.68 10.08
CA SER A 127 13.02 -1.45 11.08
C SER A 127 14.00 -0.58 11.87
N VAL A 128 14.39 -1.05 13.06
CA VAL A 128 15.45 -0.44 13.87
C VAL A 128 16.76 -0.37 13.08
N THR A 129 17.13 -1.46 12.40
CA THR A 129 18.36 -1.53 11.60
C THR A 129 18.37 -0.45 10.52
N GLU A 130 17.24 -0.26 9.83
CA GLU A 130 17.09 0.78 8.83
C GLU A 130 17.19 2.17 9.48
N ALA A 131 16.40 2.49 10.50
CA ALA A 131 16.46 3.81 11.16
C ALA A 131 17.84 4.16 11.75
N MET A 132 18.67 3.14 12.02
CA MET A 132 20.03 3.29 12.55
C MET A 132 21.13 3.30 11.49
N SER A 133 20.83 2.93 10.24
CA SER A 133 21.82 2.95 9.15
C SER A 133 21.96 4.35 8.54
N ASP A 134 23.12 4.62 7.95
CA ASP A 134 23.27 5.74 7.03
C ASP A 134 22.63 5.40 5.69
N CYS A 135 22.09 6.41 5.01
CA CYS A 135 21.76 6.29 3.59
C CYS A 135 23.05 6.06 2.80
N ILE A 136 23.12 4.99 2.02
CA ILE A 136 24.19 4.85 1.04
C ILE A 136 23.79 5.58 -0.25
N ASP A 137 24.78 6.07 -1.01
CA ASP A 137 24.51 6.44 -2.40
C ASP A 137 24.25 5.15 -3.19
N ASN A 138 23.44 5.24 -4.25
CA ASN A 138 23.01 4.09 -5.05
C ASN A 138 24.14 3.43 -5.85
N THR A 139 25.40 3.61 -5.43
CA THR A 139 26.58 2.97 -6.00
C THR A 139 26.59 1.46 -5.76
N VAL A 140 25.79 0.97 -4.80
CA VAL A 140 25.46 -0.45 -4.63
C VAL A 140 23.94 -0.63 -4.72
N PRO A 141 23.38 -0.80 -5.94
CA PRO A 141 21.96 -1.07 -6.10
C PRO A 141 21.59 -2.44 -5.50
N GLY A 142 20.47 -2.51 -4.76
CA GLY A 142 19.88 -3.78 -4.30
C GLY A 142 19.26 -3.74 -2.90
N MET A 143 18.70 -4.87 -2.45
CA MET A 143 17.98 -5.00 -1.17
C MET A 143 18.86 -4.92 0.09
N GLY A 144 20.16 -4.70 -0.05
CA GLY A 144 21.12 -4.60 1.07
C GLY A 144 21.30 -3.19 1.63
N SER A 145 20.54 -2.21 1.12
CA SER A 145 20.79 -0.80 1.37
C SER A 145 19.55 -0.04 1.84
N ALA A 146 19.76 0.80 2.84
CA ALA A 146 18.85 1.87 3.18
C ALA A 146 19.10 3.03 2.21
N THR A 147 18.15 3.29 1.31
CA THR A 147 18.26 4.34 0.29
C THR A 147 17.17 5.39 0.45
N ASN A 148 17.28 6.45 -0.34
CA ASN A 148 16.29 7.53 -0.45
C ASN A 148 15.52 7.48 -1.79
N ASP A 149 15.48 6.33 -2.45
CA ASP A 149 15.10 6.19 -3.87
C ASP A 149 13.65 6.58 -4.17
N HIS A 150 12.72 6.06 -3.37
CA HIS A 150 11.29 6.28 -3.54
C HIS A 150 10.71 7.19 -2.47
N ALA A 151 11.49 7.43 -1.41
CA ALA A 151 11.28 8.54 -0.49
C ALA A 151 12.50 8.88 0.33
N ILE A 152 12.55 10.15 0.72
CA ILE A 152 13.60 10.67 1.58
C ILE A 152 13.31 10.25 3.02
N ARG A 153 14.04 9.24 3.48
CA ARG A 153 13.99 8.73 4.85
C ARG A 153 15.14 9.24 5.72
N ASP A 154 16.23 9.71 5.12
CA ASP A 154 17.42 10.21 5.82
C ASP A 154 17.73 11.63 5.32
N PHE A 155 17.57 12.62 6.18
CA PHE A 155 17.69 14.03 5.82
C PHE A 155 18.06 14.91 7.00
N THR A 156 18.50 16.13 6.70
CA THR A 156 18.82 17.16 7.69
C THR A 156 17.85 18.33 7.56
N LEU A 157 17.41 18.88 8.70
CA LEU A 157 16.56 20.07 8.76
C LEU A 157 16.98 20.98 9.92
N GLU A 158 16.45 22.20 9.91
CA GLU A 158 16.64 23.17 11.00
C GLU A 158 15.38 23.26 11.86
N ILE A 159 15.55 23.19 13.18
CA ILE A 159 14.49 23.33 14.15
C ILE A 159 14.40 24.80 14.60
N PRO A 160 13.21 25.44 14.48
CA PRO A 160 13.05 26.85 14.78
C PRO A 160 13.32 27.17 16.25
N TRP A 161 13.44 28.46 16.57
CA TRP A 161 13.70 28.95 17.93
C TRP A 161 12.65 28.53 18.95
N LEU A 162 11.38 28.66 18.57
CA LEU A 162 10.19 28.27 19.31
C LEU A 162 9.12 27.98 18.26
N GLY A 163 8.58 26.77 18.23
CA GLY A 163 7.59 26.38 17.24
C GLY A 163 7.65 24.91 16.87
N THR A 164 6.82 24.54 15.91
CA THR A 164 6.77 23.19 15.35
C THR A 164 7.35 23.17 13.95
N VAL A 165 7.89 22.02 13.56
CA VAL A 165 8.22 21.69 12.17
C VAL A 165 7.65 20.32 11.85
N GLU A 166 7.02 20.20 10.69
CA GLU A 166 6.55 18.94 10.13
C GLU A 166 7.45 18.54 8.96
N ILE A 167 7.87 17.28 8.91
CA ILE A 167 8.75 16.76 7.86
C ILE A 167 8.55 15.25 7.68
N GLY A 168 8.87 14.73 6.49
CA GLY A 168 8.69 13.32 6.16
C GLY A 168 7.92 13.20 4.85
N ASN A 169 6.91 12.33 4.83
CA ASN A 169 6.34 11.64 3.66
C ASN A 169 7.07 10.30 3.40
N SER A 170 7.07 9.42 4.40
CA SER A 170 7.57 8.05 4.30
C SER A 170 6.68 7.02 4.99
N GLY A 171 6.78 5.75 4.55
CA GLY A 171 6.49 4.59 5.40
C GLY A 171 7.61 4.42 6.43
N PHE A 172 7.25 4.31 7.70
CA PHE A 172 8.16 4.02 8.81
C PHE A 172 7.41 3.53 10.06
N ARG A 173 8.13 2.85 10.96
CA ARG A 173 7.72 2.61 12.35
C ARG A 173 8.63 3.32 13.34
N PHE A 174 9.87 3.57 12.95
CA PHE A 174 10.93 4.09 13.80
C PHE A 174 11.44 5.42 13.27
N ALA A 175 11.76 6.35 14.18
CA ALA A 175 12.40 7.62 13.83
C ALA A 175 13.59 7.87 14.76
N ARG A 176 14.77 8.07 14.16
CA ARG A 176 15.97 8.51 14.87
C ARG A 176 16.17 10.00 14.65
N ILE A 177 16.44 10.72 15.73
CA ILE A 177 16.76 12.15 15.74
C ILE A 177 18.17 12.31 16.28
N ASP A 178 19.02 13.01 15.53
CA ASP A 178 20.38 13.35 15.92
C ASP A 178 20.59 14.87 15.89
N VAL A 179 21.11 15.47 16.96
CA VAL A 179 21.45 16.90 16.98
C VAL A 179 22.82 17.11 16.35
N LEU A 180 22.90 17.86 15.25
CA LEU A 180 24.15 18.03 14.49
C LEU A 180 24.99 19.20 15.00
N ASP A 181 24.35 20.28 15.44
CA ASP A 181 25.06 21.42 16.03
C ASP A 181 25.62 21.04 17.41
N LYS A 182 26.84 21.47 17.67
CA LYS A 182 27.55 21.21 18.93
C LYS A 182 27.38 22.35 19.91
N GLU A 183 27.45 22.03 21.20
CA GLU A 183 27.43 23.00 22.30
C GLU A 183 26.14 23.83 22.39
N VAL A 184 25.05 23.35 21.76
CA VAL A 184 23.73 23.99 21.77
C VAL A 184 22.70 23.05 22.41
N GLU A 185 21.92 23.57 23.35
CA GLU A 185 20.78 22.85 23.91
C GLU A 185 19.55 22.96 23.00
N LEU A 186 18.99 21.82 22.62
CA LEU A 186 17.71 21.73 21.93
C LEU A 186 16.63 21.18 22.88
N PRO A 187 15.79 22.05 23.47
CA PRO A 187 14.66 21.63 24.28
C PRO A 187 13.47 21.23 23.38
N ILE A 188 13.02 19.99 23.51
CA ILE A 188 11.97 19.37 22.70
C ILE A 188 10.80 19.01 23.62
N ARG A 189 9.61 19.49 23.27
CA ARG A 189 8.37 19.13 23.95
C ARG A 189 7.81 17.81 23.45
N SER A 190 7.83 17.60 22.13
CA SER A 190 7.18 16.45 21.50
C SER A 190 7.87 16.13 20.19
N ILE A 191 7.98 14.83 19.90
CA ILE A 191 8.24 14.30 18.57
C ILE A 191 7.13 13.27 18.33
N ARG A 192 6.13 13.63 17.52
CA ARG A 192 4.98 12.76 17.23
C ARG A 192 4.92 12.42 15.75
N ALA A 193 4.46 11.24 15.39
CA ALA A 193 4.22 10.89 14.01
C ALA A 193 2.93 11.58 13.52
N ILE A 194 2.90 11.87 12.22
CA ILE A 194 1.76 12.35 11.46
C ILE A 194 1.34 11.17 10.60
N LEU A 195 0.30 10.45 11.01
CA LEU A 195 -0.29 9.36 10.24
C LEU A 195 -1.20 9.93 9.14
N ARG A 196 -1.00 9.51 7.90
CA ARG A 196 -1.87 9.77 6.74
C ARG A 196 -2.59 8.49 6.34
N TYR A 197 -3.92 8.52 6.32
CA TYR A 197 -4.75 7.35 6.03
C TYR A 197 -6.12 7.75 5.49
N ARG A 198 -6.81 6.83 4.82
CA ARG A 198 -8.22 7.02 4.44
C ARG A 198 -9.10 6.74 5.65
N ASP A 199 -9.97 7.66 6.04
CA ASP A 199 -10.89 7.43 7.16
C ASP A 199 -12.10 6.60 6.68
N ILE A 200 -11.93 5.27 6.63
CA ILE A 200 -12.91 4.31 6.13
C ILE A 200 -13.17 3.18 7.14
N PRO A 201 -14.40 2.63 7.18
CA PRO A 201 -14.75 1.57 8.12
C PRO A 201 -14.21 0.20 7.68
N TYR A 202 -13.78 -0.61 8.64
CA TYR A 202 -13.53 -2.04 8.46
C TYR A 202 -14.86 -2.78 8.51
N LEU A 203 -15.35 -3.24 7.35
CA LEU A 203 -16.65 -3.91 7.21
C LEU A 203 -16.54 -5.43 7.42
N GLY A 204 -15.43 -6.02 6.96
CA GLY A 204 -15.10 -7.42 7.16
C GLY A 204 -14.35 -7.66 8.46
N SER A 205 -14.50 -8.86 9.01
CA SER A 205 -13.75 -9.31 10.18
C SER A 205 -13.52 -10.81 10.14
N PHE A 206 -12.45 -11.26 10.78
CA PHE A 206 -12.12 -12.67 10.98
C PHE A 206 -11.67 -12.87 12.41
N HIS A 207 -12.06 -14.01 13.00
CA HIS A 207 -11.60 -14.44 14.30
C HIS A 207 -11.62 -15.97 14.38
N SER A 208 -10.61 -16.53 15.03
CA SER A 208 -10.45 -17.95 15.31
C SER A 208 -9.89 -18.16 16.71
N ASP A 209 -9.87 -19.41 17.17
CA ASP A 209 -9.21 -19.83 18.41
C ASP A 209 -7.68 -19.82 18.31
N ASN A 210 -7.13 -19.65 17.10
CA ASN A 210 -5.70 -19.48 16.86
C ASN A 210 -5.33 -17.99 16.79
N GLU A 211 -4.74 -17.46 17.86
CA GLU A 211 -4.37 -16.04 17.89
C GLU A 211 -3.34 -15.64 16.83
N ARG A 212 -2.47 -16.56 16.39
CA ARG A 212 -1.52 -16.25 15.32
C ARG A 212 -2.23 -15.97 14.00
N LEU A 213 -3.31 -16.69 13.69
CA LEU A 213 -4.11 -16.44 12.49
C LEU A 213 -4.89 -15.11 12.61
N ASN A 214 -5.37 -14.78 13.80
CA ASN A 214 -6.01 -13.50 14.07
C ASN A 214 -5.03 -12.33 13.84
N GLU A 215 -3.79 -12.46 14.31
CA GLU A 215 -2.72 -11.48 14.07
C GLU A 215 -2.40 -11.35 12.58
N ILE A 216 -2.23 -12.47 11.86
CA ILE A 216 -1.97 -12.46 10.41
C ILE A 216 -3.09 -11.72 9.66
N TRP A 217 -4.35 -12.01 9.97
CA TRP A 217 -5.49 -11.33 9.34
C TRP A 217 -5.48 -9.81 9.62
N ASN A 218 -5.27 -9.42 10.88
CA ASN A 218 -5.21 -8.01 11.26
C ASN A 218 -4.04 -7.29 10.59
N THR A 219 -2.89 -7.95 10.44
CA THR A 219 -1.75 -7.41 9.71
C THR A 219 -2.08 -7.21 8.24
N GLY A 220 -2.66 -8.20 7.56
CA GLY A 220 -3.04 -8.07 6.14
C GLY A 220 -4.05 -6.93 5.91
N ALA A 221 -5.08 -6.85 6.76
CA ALA A 221 -6.09 -5.79 6.73
C ALA A 221 -5.49 -4.39 6.97
N TYR A 222 -4.50 -4.28 7.86
CA TYR A 222 -3.80 -3.02 8.13
C TYR A 222 -2.84 -2.63 6.99
N THR A 223 -2.13 -3.58 6.40
CA THR A 223 -1.20 -3.34 5.28
C THR A 223 -1.93 -2.75 4.08
N VAL A 224 -3.03 -3.38 3.63
CA VAL A 224 -3.75 -2.84 2.46
C VAL A 224 -4.38 -1.48 2.77
N HIS A 225 -4.80 -1.22 4.02
CA HIS A 225 -5.30 0.10 4.40
C HIS A 225 -4.22 1.18 4.31
N LEU A 226 -3.00 0.91 4.75
CA LEU A 226 -1.88 1.83 4.60
C LEU A 226 -1.56 2.09 3.11
N ASN A 227 -1.71 1.09 2.25
CA ASN A 227 -1.51 1.21 0.81
C ASN A 227 -2.66 1.93 0.07
N MET A 228 -3.84 2.08 0.68
CA MET A 228 -4.97 2.82 0.12
C MET A 228 -4.78 4.34 0.30
N GLN A 229 -3.94 4.96 -0.52
CA GLN A 229 -3.70 6.41 -0.55
C GLN A 229 -4.51 7.06 -1.67
N GLU A 230 -4.02 8.09 -2.36
CA GLU A 230 -4.75 8.71 -3.48
C GLU A 230 -5.12 7.68 -4.56
N TYR A 231 -4.20 6.72 -4.78
CA TYR A 231 -4.41 5.46 -5.51
C TYR A 231 -3.99 4.29 -4.61
N LEU A 232 -4.19 3.06 -5.08
CA LEU A 232 -3.68 1.86 -4.44
C LEU A 232 -2.20 1.73 -4.78
N TRP A 233 -1.35 1.86 -3.76
CA TRP A 233 0.10 1.74 -3.89
C TRP A 233 0.56 0.33 -3.51
N ASP A 234 1.60 -0.16 -4.19
CA ASP A 234 2.30 -1.40 -3.84
C ASP A 234 2.88 -1.38 -2.41
N GLY A 235 3.43 -0.24 -1.99
CA GLY A 235 4.07 -0.08 -0.69
C GLY A 235 4.23 1.36 -0.25
N ILE A 236 3.97 1.63 1.03
CA ILE A 236 3.98 2.98 1.61
C ILE A 236 5.36 3.62 1.75
N LYS A 237 6.44 2.83 1.85
CA LYS A 237 7.80 3.38 1.80
C LYS A 237 8.27 3.45 0.35
N ARG A 238 8.14 2.34 -0.38
CA ARG A 238 8.63 2.08 -1.72
C ARG A 238 7.71 1.04 -2.39
N ASP A 239 7.31 1.17 -3.65
CA ASP A 239 7.63 2.23 -4.63
C ASP A 239 6.63 3.40 -4.64
N ARG A 240 5.44 3.22 -4.04
CA ARG A 240 4.29 4.16 -4.04
C ARG A 240 3.67 4.35 -5.41
N LEU A 241 3.62 3.27 -6.18
CA LEU A 241 3.11 3.28 -7.53
C LEU A 241 1.95 2.30 -7.65
N VAL A 242 1.10 2.55 -8.62
CA VAL A 242 0.08 1.59 -9.06
C VAL A 242 0.79 0.56 -9.92
N TRP A 243 1.20 -0.55 -9.31
CA TRP A 243 1.74 -1.71 -10.01
C TRP A 243 0.62 -2.71 -10.28
N LEU A 244 0.28 -2.92 -11.56
CA LEU A 244 -0.91 -3.71 -11.93
C LEU A 244 -0.72 -5.24 -11.75
N GLY A 245 0.47 -5.70 -11.38
CA GLY A 245 0.70 -7.08 -10.96
C GLY A 245 0.20 -7.31 -9.54
N ASP A 246 0.54 -6.41 -8.63
CA ASP A 246 0.20 -6.44 -7.21
C ASP A 246 -1.31 -6.26 -6.96
N VAL A 247 -1.98 -5.56 -7.89
CA VAL A 247 -3.38 -5.13 -7.74
C VAL A 247 -4.36 -6.26 -7.45
N HIS A 248 -4.17 -7.48 -8.00
CA HIS A 248 -5.17 -8.54 -7.86
C HIS A 248 -5.32 -9.00 -6.40
N PRO A 249 -4.27 -9.51 -5.72
CA PRO A 249 -4.39 -9.91 -4.32
C PRO A 249 -4.70 -8.74 -3.40
N GLU A 250 -4.21 -7.53 -3.70
CA GLU A 250 -4.55 -6.33 -2.92
C GLU A 250 -6.05 -6.02 -3.00
N VAL A 251 -6.64 -6.03 -4.20
CA VAL A 251 -8.07 -5.78 -4.39
C VAL A 251 -8.91 -6.88 -3.75
N MET A 252 -8.48 -8.15 -3.80
CA MET A 252 -9.19 -9.24 -3.10
C MET A 252 -9.20 -9.04 -1.58
N ALA A 253 -8.07 -8.64 -1.00
CA ALA A 253 -7.98 -8.31 0.42
C ALA A 253 -8.83 -7.07 0.77
N ILE A 254 -8.77 -6.01 -0.03
CA ILE A 254 -9.57 -4.79 0.16
C ILE A 254 -11.06 -5.10 0.11
N ASN A 255 -11.52 -5.87 -0.88
CA ASN A 255 -12.93 -6.25 -0.98
C ASN A 255 -13.40 -7.03 0.25
N THR A 256 -12.54 -7.90 0.78
CA THR A 256 -12.84 -8.71 1.97
C THR A 256 -12.94 -7.87 3.24
N VAL A 257 -12.12 -6.83 3.38
CA VAL A 257 -12.02 -6.03 4.61
C VAL A 257 -12.85 -4.75 4.57
N PHE A 258 -12.83 -4.01 3.47
CA PHE A 258 -13.41 -2.67 3.34
C PHE A 258 -14.61 -2.62 2.39
N GLY A 259 -14.87 -3.69 1.64
CA GLY A 259 -15.93 -3.73 0.64
C GLY A 259 -15.62 -2.86 -0.58
N ASP A 260 -16.66 -2.24 -1.15
CA ASP A 260 -16.52 -1.41 -2.34
C ASP A 260 -15.91 -0.04 -2.01
N THR A 261 -14.71 0.22 -2.52
CA THR A 261 -13.98 1.47 -2.29
C THR A 261 -13.55 2.12 -3.60
N GLU A 262 -13.70 3.44 -3.70
CA GLU A 262 -13.41 4.20 -4.93
C GLU A 262 -11.95 4.08 -5.37
N VAL A 263 -11.02 3.92 -4.42
CA VAL A 263 -9.57 3.82 -4.70
C VAL A 263 -9.24 2.64 -5.64
N VAL A 264 -10.03 1.56 -5.59
CA VAL A 264 -9.87 0.40 -6.50
C VAL A 264 -10.17 0.82 -7.93
N ARG A 265 -11.33 1.43 -8.19
CA ARG A 265 -11.73 1.90 -9.53
C ARG A 265 -10.75 2.95 -10.07
N LYS A 266 -10.38 3.93 -9.22
CA LYS A 266 -9.36 4.94 -9.55
C LYS A 266 -8.05 4.32 -10.03
N SER A 267 -7.59 3.25 -9.36
CA SER A 267 -6.31 2.60 -9.68
C SER A 267 -6.38 1.73 -10.93
N LEU A 268 -7.48 1.01 -11.13
CA LEU A 268 -7.73 0.24 -12.35
C LEU A 268 -7.87 1.15 -13.58
N ASP A 269 -8.58 2.27 -13.43
CA ASP A 269 -8.72 3.29 -14.49
C ASP A 269 -7.38 3.97 -14.78
N PHE A 270 -6.58 4.28 -13.75
CA PHE A 270 -5.23 4.83 -13.92
C PHE A 270 -4.35 3.90 -14.77
N GLY A 271 -4.37 2.58 -14.50
CA GLY A 271 -3.63 1.60 -15.31
C GLY A 271 -4.04 1.61 -16.78
N ARG A 272 -5.34 1.70 -17.07
CA ARG A 272 -5.90 1.81 -18.42
C ARG A 272 -5.48 3.11 -19.10
N ASP A 273 -5.68 4.24 -18.43
CA ASP A 273 -5.53 5.58 -19.01
C ASP A 273 -4.06 5.94 -19.27
N THR A 274 -3.14 5.37 -18.47
CA THR A 274 -1.70 5.55 -18.65
C THR A 274 -1.06 4.54 -19.60
N THR A 275 -1.83 3.56 -20.10
CA THR A 275 -1.33 2.51 -20.99
C THR A 275 -2.10 2.47 -22.31
N PRO A 276 -1.83 3.38 -23.26
CA PRO A 276 -2.38 3.27 -24.61
C PRO A 276 -1.95 1.96 -25.28
N LEU A 277 -2.90 1.27 -25.91
CA LEU A 277 -2.61 0.07 -26.69
C LEU A 277 -1.84 0.43 -27.99
N PRO A 278 -0.86 -0.38 -28.42
CA PRO A 278 -0.55 -1.73 -27.96
C PRO A 278 0.50 -1.83 -26.83
N GLY A 279 0.53 -0.91 -25.87
CA GLY A 279 1.38 -1.00 -24.68
C GLY A 279 0.91 -2.04 -23.64
N TRP A 280 1.84 -2.47 -22.79
CA TRP A 280 1.57 -3.30 -21.61
C TRP A 280 1.61 -2.45 -20.34
N MET A 281 0.75 -2.76 -19.38
CA MET A 281 0.68 -2.01 -18.11
C MET A 281 2.00 -2.13 -17.36
N ASN A 282 2.56 -0.99 -16.96
CA ASN A 282 3.92 -0.88 -16.41
C ASN A 282 5.02 -1.50 -17.30
N GLY A 283 4.76 -1.71 -18.60
CA GLY A 283 5.66 -2.38 -19.54
C GLY A 283 5.71 -3.92 -19.42
N ILE A 284 4.88 -4.53 -18.57
CA ILE A 284 4.90 -5.97 -18.25
C ILE A 284 3.60 -6.63 -18.72
N SER A 285 3.69 -7.65 -19.55
CA SER A 285 2.50 -8.26 -20.17
C SER A 285 1.58 -8.95 -19.16
N SER A 286 2.13 -9.65 -18.16
CA SER A 286 1.34 -10.26 -17.08
C SER A 286 0.54 -9.26 -16.24
N TYR A 287 0.96 -8.00 -16.18
CA TYR A 287 0.26 -6.98 -15.39
C TYR A 287 -1.06 -6.59 -16.10
N SER A 288 -1.05 -6.53 -17.43
CA SER A 288 -2.29 -6.39 -18.21
C SER A 288 -3.20 -7.62 -18.12
N LEU A 289 -2.64 -8.82 -17.97
CA LEU A 289 -3.42 -10.04 -17.72
C LEU A 289 -4.12 -9.97 -16.35
N TRP A 290 -3.39 -9.58 -15.31
CA TRP A 290 -3.94 -9.38 -13.97
C TRP A 290 -5.00 -8.29 -13.92
N TRP A 291 -4.86 -7.22 -14.71
CA TRP A 291 -5.90 -6.19 -14.81
C TRP A 291 -7.24 -6.75 -15.32
N ILE A 292 -7.24 -7.63 -16.34
CA ILE A 292 -8.47 -8.28 -16.85
C ILE A 292 -9.06 -9.22 -15.79
N ILE A 293 -8.21 -10.03 -15.16
CA ILE A 293 -8.62 -10.97 -14.11
C ILE A 293 -9.24 -10.21 -12.93
N THR A 294 -8.63 -9.10 -12.51
CA THR A 294 -9.12 -8.24 -11.43
C THR A 294 -10.48 -7.63 -11.77
N HIS A 295 -10.73 -7.24 -13.02
CA HIS A 295 -12.06 -6.76 -13.42
C HIS A 295 -13.15 -7.83 -13.30
N ARG A 296 -12.84 -9.08 -13.69
CA ARG A 296 -13.78 -10.20 -13.53
C ARG A 296 -14.11 -10.37 -12.05
N ASP A 297 -13.09 -10.46 -11.19
CA ASP A 297 -13.29 -10.77 -9.78
C ASP A 297 -13.93 -9.60 -9.03
N PHE A 298 -13.54 -8.35 -9.33
CA PHE A 298 -14.19 -7.17 -8.76
C PHE A 298 -15.68 -7.10 -9.11
N PHE A 299 -16.05 -7.45 -10.35
CA PHE A 299 -17.46 -7.56 -10.73
C PHE A 299 -18.17 -8.70 -9.98
N MET A 300 -17.51 -9.83 -9.74
CA MET A 300 -18.10 -10.93 -8.95
C MET A 300 -18.37 -10.53 -7.49
N TYR A 301 -17.54 -9.66 -6.91
CA TYR A 301 -17.75 -9.14 -5.55
C TYR A 301 -18.92 -8.15 -5.46
N HIS A 302 -19.05 -7.22 -6.43
CA HIS A 302 -19.93 -6.06 -6.28
C HIS A 302 -21.08 -5.97 -7.29
N GLY A 303 -21.01 -6.71 -8.40
CA GLY A 303 -22.05 -6.75 -9.44
C GLY A 303 -22.22 -5.45 -10.24
N ASP A 304 -21.23 -4.55 -10.22
CA ASP A 304 -21.29 -3.24 -10.87
C ASP A 304 -21.15 -3.33 -12.39
N LEU A 305 -22.27 -3.62 -13.06
CA LEU A 305 -22.31 -3.79 -14.51
C LEU A 305 -22.09 -2.47 -15.25
N SER A 306 -22.40 -1.33 -14.63
CA SER A 306 -22.21 -0.01 -15.22
C SER A 306 -20.72 0.27 -15.36
N TYR A 307 -19.96 0.13 -14.26
CA TYR A 307 -18.51 0.30 -14.28
C TYR A 307 -17.83 -0.70 -15.24
N LEU A 308 -18.21 -1.99 -15.21
CA LEU A 308 -17.63 -2.98 -16.11
C LEU A 308 -17.84 -2.64 -17.61
N LYS A 309 -18.99 -2.03 -17.97
CA LYS A 309 -19.26 -1.59 -19.34
C LYS A 309 -18.43 -0.39 -19.78
N GLU A 310 -18.03 0.49 -18.87
CA GLU A 310 -17.13 1.61 -19.17
C GLU A 310 -15.77 1.11 -19.66
N GLN A 311 -15.33 -0.05 -19.15
CA GLN A 311 -14.04 -0.68 -19.49
C GLN A 311 -14.06 -1.47 -20.80
N GLN A 312 -15.25 -1.74 -21.36
CA GLN A 312 -15.45 -2.70 -22.45
C GLN A 312 -14.58 -2.42 -23.68
N SER A 313 -14.45 -1.16 -24.10
CA SER A 313 -13.73 -0.80 -25.32
C SER A 313 -12.24 -1.12 -25.22
N TYR A 314 -11.62 -0.73 -24.11
CA TYR A 314 -10.21 -1.03 -23.84
C TYR A 314 -10.00 -2.54 -23.66
N LEU A 315 -10.83 -3.18 -22.81
CA LEU A 315 -10.73 -4.62 -22.52
C LEU A 315 -10.84 -5.48 -23.79
N SER A 316 -11.77 -5.16 -24.69
CA SER A 316 -11.94 -5.91 -25.94
C SER A 316 -10.70 -5.82 -26.84
N THR A 317 -10.08 -4.65 -26.91
CA THR A 317 -8.89 -4.41 -27.73
C THR A 317 -7.64 -5.04 -27.10
N LEU A 318 -7.53 -5.00 -25.77
CA LEU A 318 -6.47 -5.68 -25.03
C LEU A 318 -6.57 -7.21 -25.20
N ILE A 319 -7.77 -7.79 -25.14
CA ILE A 319 -7.99 -9.21 -25.43
C ILE A 319 -7.52 -9.57 -26.84
N ASP A 320 -7.81 -8.73 -27.84
CA ASP A 320 -7.33 -8.94 -29.22
C ASP A 320 -5.79 -8.94 -29.29
N GLN A 321 -5.11 -8.05 -28.56
CA GLN A 321 -3.65 -8.04 -28.45
C GLN A 321 -3.11 -9.29 -27.74
N VAL A 322 -3.74 -9.75 -26.66
CA VAL A 322 -3.30 -10.97 -25.96
C VAL A 322 -3.44 -12.21 -26.88
N ILE A 323 -4.46 -12.26 -27.73
CA ILE A 323 -4.66 -13.36 -28.71
C ILE A 323 -3.50 -13.46 -29.70
N THR A 324 -2.90 -12.34 -30.12
CA THR A 324 -1.79 -12.38 -31.10
C THR A 324 -0.53 -13.04 -30.55
N ASN A 325 -0.46 -13.24 -29.22
CA ASN A 325 0.66 -13.86 -28.52
C ASN A 325 0.44 -15.36 -28.27
N ILE A 326 -0.50 -15.99 -28.97
CA ILE A 326 -0.68 -17.45 -28.97
C ILE A 326 -0.14 -18.03 -30.27
N ASN A 327 0.89 -18.86 -30.17
CA ASN A 327 1.45 -19.49 -31.36
C ASN A 327 0.56 -20.66 -31.88
N PRO A 328 0.81 -21.19 -33.09
CA PRO A 328 -0.02 -22.26 -33.67
C PRO A 328 -0.08 -23.56 -32.83
N ALA A 329 0.92 -23.80 -31.98
CA ALA A 329 0.98 -24.94 -31.06
C ALA A 329 0.23 -24.69 -29.74
N GLY A 330 -0.34 -23.50 -29.54
CA GLY A 330 -1.03 -23.12 -28.30
C GLY A 330 -0.11 -22.63 -27.19
N LYS A 331 1.17 -22.45 -27.48
CA LYS A 331 2.15 -21.92 -26.53
C LYS A 331 2.03 -20.40 -26.48
N GLU A 332 2.04 -19.83 -25.28
CA GLU A 332 2.19 -18.39 -25.12
C GLU A 332 3.56 -17.91 -25.57
N GLU A 333 3.56 -16.78 -26.27
CA GLU A 333 4.75 -16.05 -26.73
C GLU A 333 4.56 -14.55 -26.41
N LEU A 334 4.13 -14.21 -25.19
CA LEU A 334 3.95 -12.83 -24.75
C LEU A 334 5.26 -12.04 -24.88
N ASP A 335 5.16 -10.83 -25.45
CA ASP A 335 6.23 -9.85 -25.52
C ASP A 335 6.21 -8.87 -24.32
N GLY A 336 7.00 -7.80 -24.41
CA GLY A 336 7.22 -6.86 -23.31
C GLY A 336 8.06 -7.45 -22.16
N GLY A 337 7.88 -6.90 -20.96
CA GLY A 337 8.44 -7.47 -19.74
C GLY A 337 7.73 -8.80 -19.42
N ARG A 338 8.46 -9.90 -19.48
CA ARG A 338 7.97 -11.23 -19.09
C ARG A 338 8.30 -11.47 -17.62
N PHE A 339 7.32 -11.24 -16.76
CA PHE A 339 7.49 -11.37 -15.31
C PHE A 339 6.42 -12.28 -14.72
N LEU A 340 6.85 -13.18 -13.85
CA LEU A 340 5.98 -13.99 -13.03
C LEU A 340 6.05 -13.50 -11.59
N ASP A 341 7.18 -13.77 -10.94
CA ASP A 341 7.47 -13.43 -9.55
C ASP A 341 8.98 -13.16 -9.38
N TRP A 342 9.37 -12.37 -8.38
CA TRP A 342 10.77 -11.97 -8.18
C TRP A 342 11.74 -13.16 -8.02
N PRO A 343 11.45 -14.18 -7.20
CA PRO A 343 12.31 -15.37 -7.07
C PRO A 343 12.44 -16.19 -8.36
N THR A 344 11.52 -15.99 -9.31
CA THR A 344 11.47 -16.72 -10.59
C THR A 344 11.90 -15.89 -11.79
N SER A 345 12.25 -14.62 -11.58
CA SER A 345 12.47 -13.63 -12.64
C SER A 345 13.62 -13.97 -13.59
N GLU A 346 14.54 -14.84 -13.17
CA GLU A 346 15.67 -15.32 -13.98
C GLU A 346 15.44 -16.70 -14.62
N ASN A 347 14.25 -17.30 -14.47
CA ASN A 347 13.95 -18.64 -14.97
C ASN A 347 12.89 -18.61 -16.10
N PRO A 348 13.31 -18.61 -17.38
CA PRO A 348 12.40 -18.50 -18.53
C PRO A 348 11.35 -19.61 -18.61
N ASP A 349 11.70 -20.83 -18.19
CA ASP A 349 10.79 -21.99 -18.26
C ASP A 349 9.67 -21.88 -17.22
N VAL A 350 10.02 -21.47 -16.00
CA VAL A 350 9.05 -21.20 -14.92
C VAL A 350 8.16 -20.00 -15.28
N ILE A 351 8.76 -18.93 -15.80
CA ILE A 351 8.01 -17.77 -16.29
C ILE A 351 7.01 -18.21 -17.37
N HIS A 352 7.46 -18.99 -18.34
CA HIS A 352 6.59 -19.51 -19.40
C HIS A 352 5.41 -20.33 -18.84
N ALA A 353 5.67 -21.25 -17.89
CA ALA A 353 4.62 -22.06 -17.28
C ALA A 353 3.56 -21.20 -16.55
N GLY A 354 4.00 -20.18 -15.82
CA GLY A 354 3.12 -19.24 -15.15
C GLY A 354 2.33 -18.36 -16.14
N LEU A 355 3.00 -17.78 -17.14
CA LEU A 355 2.35 -16.94 -18.15
C LEU A 355 1.34 -17.71 -19.01
N GLN A 356 1.61 -18.99 -19.33
CA GLN A 356 0.66 -19.85 -20.02
C GLN A 356 -0.63 -19.98 -19.21
N SER A 357 -0.48 -20.18 -17.90
CA SER A 357 -1.59 -20.30 -16.95
C SER A 357 -2.36 -18.99 -16.83
N LEU A 358 -1.65 -17.84 -16.73
CA LEU A 358 -2.29 -16.52 -16.70
C LEU A 358 -3.09 -16.24 -17.96
N MET A 359 -2.59 -16.59 -19.15
CA MET A 359 -3.37 -16.41 -20.38
C MET A 359 -4.67 -17.23 -20.35
N VAL A 360 -4.62 -18.47 -19.88
CA VAL A 360 -5.85 -19.28 -19.70
C VAL A 360 -6.81 -18.57 -18.76
N MET A 361 -6.37 -18.18 -17.57
CA MET A 361 -7.19 -17.47 -16.58
C MET A 361 -7.73 -16.13 -17.12
N THR A 362 -6.95 -15.40 -17.91
CA THR A 362 -7.37 -14.15 -18.58
C THR A 362 -8.46 -14.39 -19.60
N PHE A 363 -8.38 -15.44 -20.43
CA PHE A 363 -9.43 -15.71 -21.41
C PHE A 363 -10.69 -16.31 -20.77
N GLU A 364 -10.57 -17.01 -19.63
CA GLU A 364 -11.74 -17.35 -18.81
C GLU A 364 -12.40 -16.08 -18.27
N ALA A 365 -11.62 -15.15 -17.72
CA ALA A 365 -12.12 -13.84 -17.31
C ALA A 365 -12.77 -13.06 -18.45
N GLY A 366 -12.12 -12.99 -19.61
CA GLY A 366 -12.66 -12.36 -20.80
C GLY A 366 -13.96 -13.01 -21.28
N ARG A 367 -14.07 -14.34 -21.24
CA ARG A 367 -15.29 -15.09 -21.59
C ARG A 367 -16.44 -14.76 -20.64
N ASP A 368 -16.17 -14.72 -19.35
CA ASP A 368 -17.18 -14.47 -18.31
C ASP A 368 -17.66 -13.01 -18.38
N ILE A 369 -16.73 -12.06 -18.47
CA ILE A 369 -17.03 -10.64 -18.71
C ILE A 369 -17.87 -10.48 -19.97
N ALA A 370 -17.45 -11.07 -21.09
CA ALA A 370 -18.17 -11.01 -22.35
C ALA A 370 -19.60 -11.55 -22.25
N HIS A 371 -19.82 -12.58 -21.41
CA HIS A 371 -21.15 -13.08 -21.13
C HIS A 371 -22.00 -12.05 -20.37
N TRP A 372 -21.47 -11.44 -19.30
CA TRP A 372 -22.21 -10.46 -18.48
C TRP A 372 -22.57 -9.18 -19.25
N ILE A 373 -21.69 -8.70 -20.13
CA ILE A 373 -21.95 -7.52 -20.97
C ILE A 373 -22.69 -7.84 -22.28
N ASN A 374 -23.08 -9.10 -22.51
CA ASN A 374 -23.73 -9.59 -23.73
C ASN A 374 -22.90 -9.36 -25.03
N ASN A 375 -21.57 -9.41 -24.96
CA ASN A 375 -20.69 -9.30 -26.10
C ASN A 375 -20.39 -10.68 -26.71
N VAL A 376 -21.24 -11.13 -27.63
CA VAL A 376 -21.13 -12.46 -28.26
C VAL A 376 -19.81 -12.64 -29.01
N GLN A 377 -19.32 -11.61 -29.71
CA GLN A 377 -18.09 -11.70 -30.50
C GLN A 377 -16.86 -11.88 -29.61
N LEU A 378 -16.74 -11.08 -28.55
CA LEU A 378 -15.65 -11.21 -27.58
C LEU A 378 -15.65 -12.60 -26.92
N ARG A 379 -16.85 -13.12 -26.58
CA ARG A 379 -16.99 -14.47 -26.01
C ARG A 379 -16.50 -15.56 -26.97
N VAL A 380 -16.78 -15.45 -28.26
CA VAL A 380 -16.29 -16.39 -29.29
C VAL A 380 -14.76 -16.35 -29.36
N LYS A 381 -14.17 -15.16 -29.42
CA LYS A 381 -12.70 -14.97 -29.43
C LYS A 381 -12.04 -15.61 -28.21
N CYS A 382 -12.56 -15.37 -27.00
CA CYS A 382 -12.03 -15.98 -25.77
C CYS A 382 -12.12 -17.52 -25.81
N ASN A 383 -13.25 -18.08 -26.26
CA ASN A 383 -13.40 -19.53 -26.41
C ASN A 383 -12.46 -20.14 -27.45
N GLU A 384 -12.13 -19.41 -28.52
CA GLU A 384 -11.13 -19.81 -29.51
C GLU A 384 -9.71 -19.80 -28.93
N ALA A 385 -9.36 -18.74 -28.20
CA ALA A 385 -8.10 -18.62 -27.51
C ALA A 385 -7.88 -19.75 -26.49
N LEU A 386 -8.88 -20.04 -25.65
CA LEU A 386 -8.85 -21.15 -24.69
C LEU A 386 -8.64 -22.51 -25.38
N ARG A 387 -9.34 -22.75 -26.49
CA ARG A 387 -9.13 -23.97 -27.30
C ARG A 387 -7.72 -24.06 -27.91
N SER A 388 -7.12 -22.92 -28.24
CA SER A 388 -5.75 -22.88 -28.75
C SER A 388 -4.75 -23.17 -27.63
N LEU A 389 -4.85 -22.48 -26.50
CA LEU A 389 -3.97 -22.64 -25.33
C LEU A 389 -4.01 -24.06 -24.76
N GLY A 390 -5.17 -24.72 -24.79
CA GLY A 390 -5.33 -26.10 -24.34
C GLY A 390 -4.56 -27.15 -25.15
N LYS A 391 -3.88 -26.77 -26.24
CA LYS A 391 -2.97 -27.65 -27.00
C LYS A 391 -1.59 -27.78 -26.36
N HIS A 392 -1.25 -26.90 -25.42
CA HIS A 392 0.05 -26.87 -24.76
C HIS A 392 -0.09 -27.04 -23.24
N THR A 393 0.75 -27.89 -22.66
CA THR A 393 0.78 -28.16 -21.22
C THR A 393 2.23 -28.06 -20.75
N PRO A 394 2.63 -26.94 -20.14
CA PRO A 394 3.98 -26.79 -19.62
C PRO A 394 4.19 -27.60 -18.34
N SER A 395 5.46 -27.88 -18.02
CA SER A 395 5.84 -28.52 -16.75
C SER A 395 5.73 -27.53 -15.59
N THR A 396 5.57 -28.03 -14.38
CA THR A 396 5.68 -27.20 -13.16
C THR A 396 7.12 -26.79 -12.86
N HIS A 397 8.09 -27.49 -13.46
CA HIS A 397 9.52 -27.33 -13.16
C HIS A 397 9.87 -27.45 -11.66
N ASN A 398 9.04 -28.19 -10.90
CA ASN A 398 9.11 -28.27 -9.43
C ASN A 398 9.12 -26.89 -8.74
N ASN A 399 8.54 -25.87 -9.37
CA ASN A 399 8.43 -24.52 -8.84
C ASN A 399 7.01 -24.27 -8.30
N LYS A 400 6.92 -23.66 -7.12
CA LYS A 400 5.63 -23.45 -6.42
C LYS A 400 4.70 -22.48 -7.13
N GLN A 401 5.24 -21.37 -7.64
CA GLN A 401 4.47 -20.35 -8.37
C GLN A 401 3.86 -20.94 -9.65
N ALA A 402 4.68 -21.63 -10.44
CA ALA A 402 4.21 -22.31 -11.66
C ALA A 402 3.19 -23.40 -11.34
N ALA A 403 3.44 -24.25 -10.34
CA ALA A 403 2.50 -25.30 -9.94
C ALA A 403 1.15 -24.73 -9.48
N ALA A 404 1.16 -23.65 -8.69
CA ALA A 404 -0.05 -22.98 -8.23
C ALA A 404 -0.88 -22.46 -9.42
N LEU A 405 -0.28 -21.64 -10.29
CA LEU A 405 -1.02 -21.10 -11.43
C LEU A 405 -1.50 -22.17 -12.41
N LEU A 406 -0.69 -23.19 -12.70
CA LEU A 406 -1.11 -24.30 -13.57
C LEU A 406 -2.34 -25.02 -13.00
N SER A 407 -2.41 -25.15 -11.67
CA SER A 407 -3.59 -25.73 -11.03
C SER A 407 -4.78 -24.79 -11.00
N LEU A 408 -4.58 -23.49 -10.78
CA LEU A 408 -5.68 -22.52 -10.76
C LEU A 408 -6.30 -22.37 -12.15
N ALA A 409 -5.49 -22.46 -13.21
CA ALA A 409 -5.89 -22.50 -14.61
C ALA A 409 -6.46 -23.86 -15.08
N ASP A 410 -6.64 -24.84 -14.18
CA ASP A 410 -7.12 -26.19 -14.49
C ASP A 410 -6.30 -26.96 -15.54
N ILE A 411 -5.02 -26.61 -15.70
CA ILE A 411 -4.07 -27.30 -16.60
C ILE A 411 -3.55 -28.59 -15.96
N ILE A 412 -3.34 -28.58 -14.64
CA ILE A 412 -2.95 -29.76 -13.85
C ILE A 412 -3.87 -29.96 -12.64
N PRO A 413 -4.01 -31.19 -12.11
CA PRO A 413 -4.81 -31.43 -10.91
C PRO A 413 -4.25 -30.74 -9.66
N ALA A 414 -5.11 -30.13 -8.86
CA ALA A 414 -4.72 -29.44 -7.62
C ALA A 414 -3.97 -30.34 -6.62
N LYS A 415 -4.32 -31.63 -6.55
CA LYS A 415 -3.61 -32.60 -5.70
C LYS A 415 -2.18 -32.87 -6.15
N GLU A 416 -1.85 -32.67 -7.42
CA GLU A 416 -0.48 -32.80 -7.93
C GLU A 416 0.32 -31.53 -7.66
N ALA A 417 -0.27 -30.36 -7.93
CA ALA A 417 0.33 -29.07 -7.61
C ALA A 417 0.62 -28.92 -6.11
N ALA A 418 -0.31 -29.35 -5.25
CA ALA A 418 -0.15 -29.29 -3.79
C ALA A 418 1.09 -30.05 -3.29
N LYS A 419 1.50 -31.14 -3.96
CA LYS A 419 2.74 -31.87 -3.60
C LYS A 419 3.98 -31.01 -3.81
N VAL A 420 3.99 -30.21 -4.89
CA VAL A 420 5.09 -29.27 -5.19
C VAL A 420 5.08 -28.10 -4.21
N ILE A 421 3.90 -27.57 -3.91
CA ILE A 421 3.74 -26.39 -3.04
C ILE A 421 4.15 -26.69 -1.59
N ILE A 422 3.77 -27.86 -1.05
CA ILE A 422 4.10 -28.27 0.33
C ILE A 422 5.57 -28.65 0.48
N ASP A 423 6.25 -29.03 -0.60
CA ASP A 423 7.65 -29.44 -0.53
C ASP A 423 8.54 -28.31 0.03
N GLY A 424 9.38 -28.62 1.00
CA GLY A 424 10.19 -27.62 1.71
C GLY A 424 9.40 -26.64 2.61
N GLY A 425 8.11 -26.86 2.89
CA GLY A 425 7.30 -26.02 3.79
C GLY A 425 7.11 -24.59 3.29
N ALA A 426 7.32 -23.60 4.16
CA ALA A 426 7.21 -22.18 3.80
C ALA A 426 8.39 -21.63 2.94
N ASN A 427 9.40 -22.45 2.63
CA ASN A 427 10.47 -22.01 1.72
C ASN A 427 9.89 -21.67 0.34
N ASP A 428 10.41 -20.61 -0.29
CA ASP A 428 10.00 -20.10 -1.60
C ASP A 428 8.53 -19.63 -1.69
N PHE A 429 7.86 -19.40 -0.55
CA PHE A 429 6.62 -18.64 -0.50
C PHE A 429 6.93 -17.14 -0.62
N ALA A 430 6.74 -16.59 -1.81
CA ALA A 430 6.75 -15.14 -2.00
C ALA A 430 5.48 -14.53 -1.40
N THR A 431 5.57 -13.33 -0.81
CA THR A 431 4.40 -12.62 -0.27
C THR A 431 3.37 -12.26 -1.34
N PHE A 432 3.80 -12.09 -2.59
CA PHE A 432 2.90 -11.88 -3.73
C PHE A 432 2.21 -13.19 -4.15
N TYR A 433 2.96 -14.18 -4.65
CA TYR A 433 2.37 -15.42 -5.17
C TYR A 433 1.90 -16.43 -4.12
N GLY A 434 2.27 -16.23 -2.85
CA GLY A 434 1.82 -17.04 -1.73
C GLY A 434 0.29 -17.10 -1.66
N TYR A 435 -0.41 -16.03 -2.02
CA TYR A 435 -1.87 -16.01 -2.16
C TYR A 435 -2.38 -17.15 -3.06
N TYR A 436 -1.87 -17.25 -4.28
CA TYR A 436 -2.27 -18.28 -5.26
C TYR A 436 -1.84 -19.69 -4.85
N MET A 437 -0.71 -19.82 -4.15
CA MET A 437 -0.27 -21.09 -3.57
C MET A 437 -1.27 -21.57 -2.51
N LEU A 438 -1.70 -20.69 -1.61
CA LEU A 438 -2.70 -20.99 -0.57
C LEU A 438 -4.07 -21.31 -1.20
N GLU A 439 -4.50 -20.58 -2.23
CA GLU A 439 -5.72 -20.91 -2.99
C GLU A 439 -5.64 -22.30 -3.62
N THR A 440 -4.48 -22.68 -4.16
CA THR A 440 -4.26 -24.01 -4.74
C THR A 440 -4.32 -25.11 -3.69
N LEU A 441 -3.72 -24.88 -2.51
CA LEU A 441 -3.83 -25.82 -1.38
C LEU A 441 -5.28 -25.98 -0.93
N ALA A 442 -6.03 -24.88 -0.82
CA ALA A 442 -7.46 -24.92 -0.53
C ALA A 442 -8.24 -25.69 -1.61
N LYS A 443 -7.98 -25.46 -2.90
CA LYS A 443 -8.56 -26.20 -4.04
C LYS A 443 -8.24 -27.70 -3.99
N ALA A 444 -7.09 -28.07 -3.42
CA ALA A 444 -6.70 -29.46 -3.19
C ALA A 444 -7.28 -30.08 -1.90
N GLY A 445 -8.02 -29.30 -1.09
CA GLY A 445 -8.54 -29.72 0.22
C GLY A 445 -7.48 -29.78 1.32
N LYS A 446 -6.36 -29.08 1.15
CA LYS A 446 -5.19 -29.05 2.05
C LYS A 446 -5.22 -27.85 2.99
N TYR A 447 -6.35 -27.67 3.68
CA TYR A 447 -6.58 -26.51 4.54
C TYR A 447 -5.64 -26.45 5.74
N GLN A 448 -5.36 -27.60 6.37
CA GLN A 448 -4.48 -27.63 7.54
C GLN A 448 -3.05 -27.26 7.13
N GLU A 449 -2.54 -27.86 6.06
CA GLU A 449 -1.21 -27.54 5.55
C GLU A 449 -1.10 -26.08 5.09
N ALA A 450 -2.17 -25.50 4.53
CA ALA A 450 -2.22 -24.08 4.18
C ALA A 450 -2.23 -23.15 5.40
N MET A 451 -2.81 -23.56 6.53
CA MET A 451 -2.78 -22.78 7.78
C MET A 451 -1.45 -22.93 8.54
N ASP A 452 -0.76 -24.06 8.37
CA ASP A 452 0.52 -24.33 9.03
C ASP A 452 1.71 -23.60 8.34
N ILE A 453 1.60 -23.33 7.03
CA ILE A 453 2.52 -22.51 6.23
C ILE A 453 2.29 -21.03 6.54
#